data_AF-A0A1J3FR24-F1
#
_entry.id   AF-A0A1J3FR24-F1
#
_cell.length_a   1.000
_cell.length_b   1.000
_cell.length_c   1.000
_cell.angle_alpha   90.00
_cell.angle_beta   90.00
_cell.angle_gamma   90.00
#
_symmetry.space_group_name_H-M   'P 1'
#
loop_
_entity.id
_entity.type
_entity.pdbx_description
1 polymer ?
#
loop_
_entity_poly.entity_id
_entity_poly.type
_entity_poly.pdbx_seq_one_letter_code
_entity_poly.pdbx_strand_id
1 'polypeptide(L)'
;LEDPGMRSRLWDRGEIMTVLDYMKGTASIQGIVFDFKKKLARDPSAEYIASRNLYDNPGIKSCFKYLKNKILGFPAEEKPKSSEITIPVDPFVRMTKLRLLQINHVELKGDLSLLPSELKWLQWKGCPLETL
;
A
#
# COMPACT_ATOMS: atom_id res chain seq x y z
N LEU A 1 0.05 16.80 15.53
CA LEU A 1 -0.70 16.18 14.42
C LEU A 1 -1.60 15.10 15.00
N GLU A 2 -2.83 15.01 14.54
CA GLU A 2 -3.74 13.91 14.90
C GLU A 2 -3.22 12.58 14.34
N ASP A 3 -3.30 11.52 15.16
CA ASP A 3 -2.92 10.15 14.76
C ASP A 3 -3.71 9.73 13.52
N PRO A 4 -3.06 9.32 12.42
CA PRO A 4 -3.75 8.81 11.24
C PRO A 4 -4.78 7.71 11.54
N GLY A 5 -4.54 6.86 12.56
CA GLY A 5 -5.47 5.82 12.98
C GLY A 5 -6.83 6.36 13.47
N MET A 6 -6.89 7.63 13.86
CA MET A 6 -8.10 8.29 14.38
C MET A 6 -8.86 9.08 13.31
N ARG A 7 -8.29 9.24 12.11
CA ARG A 7 -8.95 10.00 11.05
C ARG A 7 -10.07 9.20 10.41
N SER A 8 -11.10 9.90 9.95
CA SER A 8 -12.20 9.26 9.21
C SER A 8 -11.82 8.86 7.80
N ARG A 9 -10.81 9.50 7.21
CA ARG A 9 -10.39 9.30 5.82
C ARG A 9 -8.87 9.31 5.72
N LEU A 10 -8.34 8.40 4.92
CA LEU A 10 -6.93 8.33 4.59
C LEU A 10 -6.76 8.32 3.08
N TRP A 11 -5.89 9.19 2.59
CA TRP A 11 -5.48 9.23 1.19
C TRP A 11 -3.97 9.38 1.04
N ASP A 12 -3.22 9.78 2.07
CA ASP A 12 -1.77 9.84 1.99
C ASP A 12 -1.16 8.43 2.09
N ARG A 13 -0.27 8.09 1.15
CA ARG A 13 0.36 6.75 1.09
C ARG A 13 1.16 6.45 2.36
N GLY A 14 1.90 7.41 2.89
CA GLY A 14 2.72 7.21 4.08
C GLY A 14 1.87 6.95 5.31
N GLU A 15 0.79 7.71 5.46
CA GLU A 15 -0.19 7.52 6.54
C GLU A 15 -0.91 6.17 6.44
N ILE A 16 -1.37 5.80 5.23
CA ILE A 16 -2.04 4.50 5.03
C ILE A 16 -1.08 3.35 5.36
N MET A 17 0.15 3.35 4.83
CA MET A 17 1.12 2.30 5.13
C MET A 17 1.44 2.25 6.63
N THR A 18 1.57 3.41 7.28
CA THR A 18 1.79 3.46 8.74
C THR A 18 0.60 2.85 9.50
N VAL A 19 -0.63 3.10 9.07
CA VAL A 19 -1.81 2.52 9.72
C VAL A 19 -1.87 1.00 9.54
N LEU A 20 -1.58 0.52 8.33
CA LEU A 20 -1.62 -0.90 7.99
C LEU A 20 -0.45 -1.69 8.62
N ASP A 21 0.79 -1.24 8.45
CA ASP A 21 2.01 -1.92 8.91
C ASP A 21 2.08 -2.04 10.44
N TYR A 22 1.51 -1.05 11.16
CA TYR A 22 1.51 -1.02 12.62
C TYR A 22 0.16 -1.41 13.24
N MET A 23 -0.79 -1.94 12.46
CA MET A 23 -2.12 -2.38 12.94
C MET A 23 -2.87 -1.30 13.74
N LYS A 24 -2.73 -0.03 13.30
CA LYS A 24 -3.35 1.14 13.94
C LYS A 24 -4.73 1.48 13.40
N GLY A 25 -5.29 0.61 12.56
CA GLY A 25 -6.65 0.76 12.06
C GLY A 25 -7.67 0.78 13.21
N THR A 26 -8.56 1.76 13.20
CA THR A 26 -9.64 1.86 14.18
C THR A 26 -10.99 2.03 13.49
N ALA A 27 -12.07 1.90 14.27
CA ALA A 27 -13.43 2.16 13.82
C ALA A 27 -13.67 3.64 13.42
N SER A 28 -12.73 4.54 13.67
CA SER A 28 -12.82 5.92 13.18
C SER A 28 -12.66 5.99 11.66
N ILE A 29 -11.81 5.12 11.09
CA ILE A 29 -11.52 5.09 9.65
C ILE A 29 -12.72 4.55 8.89
N GLN A 30 -13.20 5.36 7.95
CA GLN A 30 -14.38 5.06 7.14
C GLN A 30 -14.09 5.04 5.64
N GLY A 31 -12.99 5.64 5.21
CA GLY A 31 -12.58 5.64 3.82
C GLY A 31 -11.06 5.58 3.65
N ILE A 32 -10.60 4.69 2.77
CA ILE A 32 -9.20 4.59 2.37
C ILE A 32 -9.11 4.70 0.86
N VAL A 33 -8.29 5.66 0.39
CA VAL A 33 -7.93 5.79 -1.01
C VAL A 33 -6.43 5.53 -1.17
N PHE A 34 -6.10 4.31 -1.52
CA PHE A 34 -4.73 3.84 -1.74
C PHE A 34 -4.48 3.67 -3.24
N ASP A 35 -4.55 4.78 -3.98
CA ASP A 35 -4.36 4.78 -5.43
C ASP A 35 -3.73 6.11 -5.87
N PHE A 36 -2.49 6.05 -6.36
CA PHE A 36 -1.81 7.21 -6.94
C PHE A 36 -1.21 6.88 -8.29
N LYS A 37 -1.46 7.81 -9.23
CA LYS A 37 -0.97 7.80 -10.61
C LYS A 37 0.55 7.65 -10.65
N LYS A 38 1.04 6.76 -11.53
CA LYS A 38 2.46 6.60 -11.90
C LYS A 38 3.09 7.97 -12.21
N LYS A 39 4.13 8.38 -11.46
CA LYS A 39 5.04 9.46 -11.89
C LYS A 39 6.23 8.83 -12.62
N LEU A 40 6.39 9.19 -13.89
CA LEU A 40 7.42 8.73 -14.83
C LEU A 40 8.69 9.61 -14.72
N ALA A 41 9.84 9.02 -14.32
CA ALA A 41 11.27 9.35 -14.62
C ALA A 41 12.22 9.00 -13.43
N ARG A 42 13.34 8.27 -13.67
CA ARG A 42 14.32 7.81 -12.64
C ARG A 42 15.74 8.33 -12.92
N ASP A 43 16.53 8.57 -11.86
CA ASP A 43 17.97 8.89 -11.89
C ASP A 43 18.82 7.64 -11.51
N PRO A 44 19.67 7.11 -12.42
CA PRO A 44 20.49 5.91 -12.20
C PRO A 44 21.49 5.98 -11.02
N SER A 45 21.93 7.17 -10.63
CA SER A 45 22.90 7.36 -9.53
C SER A 45 22.30 6.98 -8.17
N ALA A 46 21.04 7.32 -7.95
CA ALA A 46 20.34 7.12 -6.69
C ALA A 46 20.04 5.64 -6.39
N GLU A 47 19.92 4.80 -7.42
CA GLU A 47 19.65 3.37 -7.29
C GLU A 47 20.89 2.61 -6.81
N TYR A 48 22.07 2.92 -7.38
CA TYR A 48 23.35 2.32 -6.96
C TYR A 48 23.69 2.64 -5.49
N ILE A 49 23.42 3.86 -5.04
CA ILE A 49 23.65 4.26 -3.65
C ILE A 49 22.68 3.53 -2.71
N ALA A 50 21.43 3.30 -3.12
CA ALA A 50 20.43 2.65 -2.29
C ALA A 50 20.70 1.14 -2.09
N SER A 51 21.15 0.43 -3.13
CA SER A 51 21.47 -0.99 -3.05
C SER A 51 22.68 -1.26 -2.14
N ARG A 52 23.70 -0.40 -2.22
CA ARG A 52 24.92 -0.54 -1.42
C ARG A 52 24.65 -0.39 0.09
N ASN A 53 23.84 0.59 0.47
CA ASN A 53 23.41 0.79 1.86
C ASN A 53 22.56 -0.38 2.44
N LEU A 54 21.96 -1.21 1.59
CA LEU A 54 21.18 -2.37 2.01
C LEU A 54 22.08 -3.57 2.37
N TYR A 55 23.20 -3.73 1.65
CA TYR A 55 24.20 -4.77 1.91
C TYR A 55 24.97 -4.49 3.21
N ASP A 56 25.34 -3.23 3.44
CA ASP A 56 26.18 -2.84 4.58
C ASP A 56 25.41 -2.74 5.91
N ASN A 57 24.06 -2.65 5.89
CA ASN A 57 23.24 -2.57 7.11
C ASN A 57 21.80 -3.10 6.90
N PRO A 58 21.53 -4.40 7.14
CA PRO A 58 20.27 -5.06 6.78
C PRO A 58 19.14 -4.82 7.80
N GLY A 59 18.88 -3.57 8.15
CA GLY A 59 17.78 -3.16 9.01
C GLY A 59 16.51 -2.82 8.23
N ILE A 60 15.34 -2.96 8.87
CA ILE A 60 14.01 -2.63 8.32
C ILE A 60 14.01 -1.23 7.66
N LYS A 61 14.65 -0.24 8.30
CA LYS A 61 14.78 1.15 7.80
C LYS A 61 15.55 1.26 6.46
N SER A 62 16.52 0.38 6.23
CA SER A 62 17.30 0.31 4.98
C SER A 62 16.49 -0.33 3.85
N CYS A 63 15.79 -1.42 4.14
CA CYS A 63 14.82 -2.04 3.22
C CYS A 63 13.74 -1.04 2.76
N PHE A 64 13.18 -0.25 3.68
CA PHE A 64 12.21 0.79 3.34
C PHE A 64 12.80 1.89 2.45
N LYS A 65 14.05 2.30 2.65
CA LYS A 65 14.73 3.31 1.82
C LYS A 65 15.02 2.78 0.41
N TYR A 66 15.48 1.56 0.29
CA TYR A 66 15.68 0.85 -0.99
C TYR A 66 14.35 0.72 -1.75
N LEU A 67 13.31 0.25 -1.09
CA LEU A 67 11.98 0.08 -1.67
C LEU A 67 11.39 1.43 -2.13
N LYS A 68 11.60 2.49 -1.36
CA LYS A 68 11.17 3.86 -1.70
C LYS A 68 11.84 4.38 -2.98
N ASN A 69 13.15 4.14 -3.16
CA ASN A 69 13.88 4.56 -4.36
C ASN A 69 13.54 3.69 -5.58
N LYS A 70 13.27 2.40 -5.37
CA LYS A 70 12.90 1.44 -6.43
C LYS A 70 11.46 1.57 -6.93
N ILE A 71 10.58 2.33 -6.26
CA ILE A 71 9.20 2.56 -6.71
C ILE A 71 9.08 3.88 -7.52
N LEU A 72 9.98 4.84 -7.33
CA LEU A 72 9.89 6.18 -7.91
C LEU A 72 10.64 6.38 -9.25
N GLY A 73 10.74 5.35 -10.11
CA GLY A 73 11.00 5.68 -11.52
C GLY A 73 11.20 4.55 -12.53
N PHE A 74 10.22 4.34 -13.39
CA PHE A 74 10.52 3.83 -14.71
C PHE A 74 9.60 4.52 -15.70
N PRO A 75 10.12 5.05 -16.83
CA PRO A 75 9.38 5.15 -18.06
C PRO A 75 9.81 4.05 -19.03
N ALA A 76 8.93 3.09 -19.25
CA ALA A 76 8.66 2.43 -20.54
C ALA A 76 7.60 1.34 -20.30
N GLU A 77 6.72 1.16 -21.27
CA GLU A 77 5.57 0.28 -21.22
C GLU A 77 5.99 -1.20 -21.20
N GLU A 78 6.07 -1.80 -20.02
CA GLU A 78 5.97 -3.24 -19.85
C GLU A 78 4.58 -3.59 -19.32
N LYS A 79 3.93 -4.60 -19.91
CA LYS A 79 2.65 -5.15 -19.44
C LYS A 79 2.76 -5.37 -17.93
N PRO A 80 1.91 -4.75 -17.10
CA PRO A 80 2.08 -4.80 -15.66
C PRO A 80 1.93 -6.26 -15.21
N LYS A 81 3.00 -6.82 -14.65
CA LYS A 81 2.91 -8.00 -13.80
C LYS A 81 1.89 -7.70 -12.71
N SER A 82 1.02 -8.67 -12.46
CA SER A 82 0.00 -8.69 -11.43
C SER A 82 0.51 -8.02 -10.14
N SER A 83 -0.12 -6.91 -9.77
CA SER A 83 0.02 -6.14 -8.51
C SER A 83 1.44 -5.91 -7.95
N GLU A 84 1.88 -4.64 -7.94
CA GLU A 84 3.21 -4.24 -7.42
C GLU A 84 3.31 -4.30 -5.87
N ILE A 85 2.17 -4.38 -5.18
CA ILE A 85 2.09 -4.28 -3.71
C ILE A 85 1.13 -5.35 -3.18
N THR A 86 1.57 -6.15 -2.21
CA THR A 86 0.72 -7.10 -1.47
C THR A 86 0.44 -6.57 -0.07
N ILE A 87 -0.84 -6.52 0.33
CA ILE A 87 -1.30 -6.03 1.64
C ILE A 87 -2.07 -7.16 2.35
N PRO A 88 -1.76 -7.50 3.61
CA PRO A 88 -2.56 -8.46 4.37
C PRO A 88 -3.96 -7.92 4.66
N VAL A 89 -4.97 -8.78 4.77
CA VAL A 89 -6.34 -8.38 5.12
C VAL A 89 -6.47 -7.99 6.60
N ASP A 90 -5.64 -8.57 7.48
CA ASP A 90 -5.68 -8.41 8.93
C ASP A 90 -5.81 -6.95 9.45
N PRO A 91 -5.11 -5.94 8.90
CA PRO A 91 -5.23 -4.57 9.39
C PRO A 91 -6.62 -3.96 9.19
N PHE A 92 -7.39 -4.42 8.20
CA PHE A 92 -8.72 -3.90 7.92
C PHE A 92 -9.77 -4.41 8.92
N VAL A 93 -9.54 -5.55 9.59
CA VAL A 93 -10.51 -6.20 10.49
C VAL A 93 -10.98 -5.26 11.62
N ARG A 94 -10.07 -4.44 12.15
CA ARG A 94 -10.38 -3.47 13.22
C ARG A 94 -11.08 -2.20 12.72
N MET A 95 -11.07 -1.96 11.41
CA MET A 95 -11.71 -0.81 10.78
C MET A 95 -13.19 -1.11 10.53
N THR A 96 -13.93 -1.44 11.58
CA THR A 96 -15.29 -1.98 11.49
C THR A 96 -16.30 -1.03 10.86
N LYS A 97 -15.98 0.27 10.72
CA LYS A 97 -16.80 1.27 10.02
C LYS A 97 -16.23 1.67 8.66
N LEU A 98 -15.28 0.90 8.10
CA LEU A 98 -14.75 1.14 6.77
C LEU A 98 -15.86 0.93 5.74
N ARG A 99 -16.22 2.00 5.03
CA ARG A 99 -17.29 2.01 4.02
C ARG A 99 -16.77 2.17 2.60
N LEU A 100 -15.58 2.74 2.43
CA LEU A 100 -14.95 3.00 1.15
C LEU A 100 -13.52 2.47 1.14
N LEU A 101 -13.19 1.59 0.19
CA LEU A 101 -11.85 1.07 -0.03
C LEU A 101 -11.47 1.14 -1.51
N GLN A 102 -10.47 1.97 -1.84
CA GLN A 102 -9.83 2.02 -3.17
C GLN A 102 -8.41 1.50 -3.08
N ILE A 103 -8.10 0.39 -3.75
CA ILE A 103 -6.80 -0.31 -3.67
C ILE A 103 -6.41 -0.87 -5.05
N ASN A 104 -6.34 -0.01 -6.05
CA ASN A 104 -6.02 -0.44 -7.41
C ASN A 104 -4.59 -0.99 -7.51
N HIS A 105 -4.41 -2.05 -8.30
CA HIS A 105 -3.14 -2.73 -8.56
C HIS A 105 -2.44 -3.27 -7.30
N VAL A 106 -3.22 -3.56 -6.26
CA VAL A 106 -2.77 -4.19 -5.02
C VAL A 106 -3.24 -5.65 -5.01
N GLU A 107 -2.45 -6.53 -4.42
CA GLU A 107 -2.87 -7.88 -4.02
C GLU A 107 -3.30 -7.84 -2.55
N LEU A 108 -4.48 -8.35 -2.24
CA LEU A 108 -4.86 -8.60 -0.85
C LEU A 108 -4.53 -10.04 -0.50
N LYS A 109 -3.78 -10.24 0.58
CA LYS A 109 -3.37 -11.56 1.05
C LYS A 109 -4.11 -11.93 2.34
N GLY A 110 -4.63 -13.15 2.38
CA GLY A 110 -5.39 -13.68 3.51
C GLY A 110 -6.85 -13.88 3.17
N ASP A 111 -7.66 -14.10 4.19
CA ASP A 111 -9.09 -14.36 4.01
C ASP A 111 -9.86 -13.05 3.76
N LEU A 112 -10.35 -12.88 2.53
CA LEU A 112 -11.15 -11.71 2.14
C LEU A 112 -12.50 -11.65 2.86
N SER A 113 -12.98 -12.76 3.45
CA SER A 113 -14.20 -12.77 4.27
C SER A 113 -14.07 -11.92 5.54
N LEU A 114 -12.83 -11.62 5.96
CA LEU A 114 -12.52 -10.78 7.11
C LEU A 114 -12.56 -9.27 6.82
N LEU A 115 -12.80 -8.86 5.57
CA LEU A 115 -13.01 -7.46 5.26
C LEU A 115 -14.23 -6.91 6.02
N PRO A 116 -14.21 -5.64 6.46
CA PRO A 116 -15.31 -5.05 7.22
C PRO A 116 -16.66 -5.18 6.50
N SER A 117 -17.66 -5.73 7.19
CA SER A 117 -19.01 -5.92 6.63
C SER A 117 -19.74 -4.61 6.30
N GLU A 118 -19.30 -3.49 6.90
CA GLU A 118 -19.79 -2.14 6.58
C GLU A 118 -19.30 -1.60 5.23
N LEU A 119 -18.47 -2.34 4.48
CA LEU A 119 -17.94 -1.89 3.19
C LEU A 119 -19.08 -1.69 2.18
N LYS A 120 -19.29 -0.45 1.75
CA LYS A 120 -20.34 -0.07 0.78
C LYS A 120 -19.78 0.16 -0.62
N TRP A 121 -18.49 0.43 -0.72
CA TRP A 121 -17.81 0.70 -1.96
C TRP A 121 -16.41 0.10 -1.95
N LEU A 122 -16.13 -0.73 -2.96
CA LEU A 122 -14.83 -1.34 -3.21
C LEU A 122 -14.43 -1.07 -4.66
N GLN A 123 -13.27 -0.44 -4.85
CA GLN A 123 -12.64 -0.37 -6.16
C GLN A 123 -11.26 -1.01 -6.09
N TRP A 124 -11.13 -2.10 -6.83
CA TRP A 124 -9.95 -2.96 -6.81
C TRP A 124 -9.55 -3.36 -8.25
N LYS A 125 -9.20 -2.36 -9.06
CA LYS A 125 -8.79 -2.57 -10.46
C LYS A 125 -7.43 -3.26 -10.52
N GLY A 126 -7.22 -4.15 -11.49
CA GLY A 126 -5.97 -4.91 -11.60
C GLY A 126 -5.76 -5.90 -10.44
N CYS A 127 -6.85 -6.34 -9.81
CA CYS A 127 -6.86 -7.42 -8.84
C CYS A 127 -6.23 -8.67 -9.47
N PRO A 128 -5.27 -9.33 -8.80
CA PRO A 128 -4.55 -10.48 -9.33
C PRO A 128 -5.29 -11.81 -9.16
N LEU A 129 -6.60 -11.80 -8.83
CA LEU A 129 -7.40 -13.02 -8.75
C LEU A 129 -7.19 -13.83 -10.02
N GLU A 130 -6.56 -15.01 -9.88
CA GLU A 130 -6.52 -15.98 -10.95
C GLU A 130 -7.97 -16.25 -11.35
N THR A 131 -8.26 -16.10 -12.63
CA THR A 131 -9.52 -16.49 -13.25
C THR A 131 -9.89 -17.89 -12.76
N LEU A 132 -11.00 -17.99 -12.02
CA LEU A 132 -11.64 -19.23 -11.61
C LEU A 132 -11.85 -20.19 -12.79
#